data_AF-A0A521R4G8-F1
#
_entry.id   AF-A0A521R4G8-F1
#
_cell.length_a   1.000
_cell.length_b   1.000
_cell.length_c   1.000
_cell.angle_alpha   90.00
_cell.angle_beta   90.00
_cell.angle_gamma   90.00
#
_symmetry.space_group_name_H-M   'P 1'
#
loop_
_entity.id
_entity.type
_entity.pdbx_description
1 polymer ?
#
loop_
_entity_poly.entity_id
_entity_poly.type
_entity_poly.pdbx_seq_one_letter_code
_entity_poly.pdbx_strand_id
1 'polypeptide(L)'
;MLNTYRLDNPETDETLVLDRGSYVWGALGGPLYLLAKGLYALAIVMLLVMLVIAGGAVVGLTVSVYLFDASMTGLIVMLAIVTGALVVNGMVAVGLARYGYRRRGWHEQRS
;
A
#
# COMPACT_ATOMS: atom_id res chain seq x y z
N MET A 1 9.96 1.83 -10.03
CA MET A 1 9.08 2.85 -10.65
C MET A 1 7.66 2.60 -10.18
N LEU A 2 6.95 3.63 -9.70
CA LEU A 2 5.53 3.54 -9.42
C LEU A 2 4.79 3.54 -10.75
N ASN A 3 4.15 2.43 -11.09
CA ASN A 3 3.45 2.27 -12.36
C ASN A 3 2.04 2.88 -12.24
N THR A 4 1.63 3.57 -13.29
CA THR A 4 0.25 3.98 -13.48
C THR A 4 -0.50 2.83 -14.15
N TYR A 5 -1.69 2.50 -13.63
CA TYR A 5 -2.56 1.49 -14.26
C TYR A 5 -3.88 2.12 -14.64
N ARG A 6 -4.31 1.91 -15.89
CA ARG A 6 -5.66 2.23 -16.32
C ARG A 6 -6.49 0.95 -16.33
N LEU A 7 -7.62 1.00 -15.65
CA LEU A 7 -8.58 -0.09 -15.54
C LEU A 7 -9.88 0.38 -16.19
N ASP A 8 -10.29 -0.28 -17.26
CA ASP A 8 -11.52 0.04 -17.97
C ASP A 8 -12.58 -1.03 -17.68
N ASN A 9 -13.80 -0.62 -17.36
CA ASN A 9 -14.92 -1.50 -17.13
C ASN A 9 -15.63 -1.81 -18.46
N PRO A 10 -15.61 -3.07 -18.93
CA PRO A 10 -16.22 -3.41 -20.22
C PRO A 10 -17.74 -3.28 -20.25
N GLU A 11 -18.42 -3.29 -19.09
CA GLU A 11 -19.89 -3.24 -19.01
C GLU A 11 -20.45 -1.82 -18.90
N THR A 12 -19.71 -0.91 -18.26
CA THR A 12 -20.21 0.45 -17.95
C THR A 12 -19.42 1.57 -18.61
N ASP A 13 -18.36 1.25 -19.37
CA ASP A 13 -17.41 2.20 -19.97
C ASP A 13 -16.73 3.13 -18.94
N GLU A 14 -16.78 2.76 -17.65
CA GLU A 14 -16.08 3.50 -16.60
C GLU A 14 -14.57 3.26 -16.68
N THR A 15 -13.80 4.32 -16.45
CA THR A 15 -12.35 4.26 -16.44
C THR A 15 -11.81 4.65 -15.06
N LEU A 16 -10.90 3.84 -14.52
CA LEU A 16 -10.28 4.06 -13.22
C LEU A 16 -8.77 4.04 -13.36
N VAL A 17 -8.12 5.11 -12.90
CA VAL A 17 -6.66 5.24 -12.97
C VAL A 17 -6.07 5.06 -11.58
N LEU A 18 -5.18 4.09 -11.45
CA LEU A 18 -4.32 3.90 -10.27
C LEU A 18 -2.99 4.59 -10.55
N ASP A 19 -2.91 5.85 -10.14
CA ASP A 19 -1.79 6.76 -10.35
C ASP A 19 -0.91 6.87 -9.10
N ARG A 20 0.02 7.84 -9.08
CA ARG A 20 0.86 8.13 -7.90
C ARG A 20 0.02 8.50 -6.67
N GLY A 21 -1.07 9.25 -6.85
CA GLY A 21 -1.98 9.59 -5.76
C GLY A 21 -2.58 8.35 -5.11
N SER A 22 -2.90 7.32 -5.89
CA SER A 22 -3.39 6.04 -5.39
C SER A 22 -2.40 5.32 -4.45
N TYR A 23 -1.09 5.43 -4.68
CA TYR A 23 -0.10 4.88 -3.75
C TYR A 23 -0.03 5.67 -2.44
N VAL A 24 -0.17 6.99 -2.50
CA VAL A 24 -0.20 7.85 -1.30
C VAL A 24 -1.43 7.53 -0.45
N TRP A 25 -2.61 7.54 -1.07
CA TRP A 25 -3.86 7.20 -0.38
C TRP A 25 -3.89 5.74 0.09
N GLY A 26 -3.29 4.83 -0.67
CA GLY A 26 -3.10 3.44 -0.26
C GLY A 26 -2.15 3.30 0.93
N ALA A 27 -1.05 4.05 0.96
CA ALA A 27 -0.07 4.02 2.04
C ALA A 27 -0.64 4.54 3.35
N LEU A 28 -1.43 5.62 3.30
CA LEU A 28 -2.04 6.26 4.47
C LEU A 28 -3.32 5.55 4.90
N GLY A 29 -4.17 5.18 3.95
CA GLY A 29 -5.50 4.64 4.22
C GLY A 29 -5.55 3.13 4.40
N GLY A 30 -4.60 2.39 3.82
CA GLY A 30 -4.52 0.93 3.90
C GLY A 30 -5.86 0.25 3.61
N PRO A 31 -6.50 -0.40 4.60
CA PRO A 31 -7.83 -1.00 4.45
C PRO A 31 -8.93 -0.02 3.99
N LEU A 32 -8.92 1.22 4.51
CA LEU A 32 -9.94 2.23 4.21
C LEU A 32 -9.92 2.63 2.72
N TYR A 33 -8.74 2.63 2.11
CA TYR A 33 -8.58 2.87 0.68
C TYR A 33 -9.30 1.82 -0.17
N LEU A 34 -9.26 0.54 0.25
CA LEU A 34 -9.95 -0.55 -0.44
C LEU A 34 -11.46 -0.53 -0.17
N LEU A 35 -11.89 -0.13 1.04
CA LEU A 35 -13.31 0.06 1.36
C LEU A 35 -13.94 1.15 0.50
N ALA A 36 -13.25 2.28 0.30
CA ALA A 36 -13.71 3.36 -0.57
C ALA A 36 -13.90 2.91 -2.04
N LYS A 37 -13.22 1.83 -2.44
CA LYS A 37 -13.34 1.19 -3.77
C LYS A 37 -14.34 0.02 -3.80
N GLY A 38 -15.05 -0.21 -2.71
CA GLY A 38 -16.00 -1.31 -2.54
C GLY A 38 -15.34 -2.70 -2.49
N LEU A 39 -14.03 -2.80 -2.26
CA LEU A 39 -13.27 -4.06 -2.24
C LEU A 39 -13.21 -4.65 -0.82
N TYR A 40 -14.37 -4.91 -0.20
CA TYR A 40 -14.50 -5.27 1.22
C TYR A 40 -13.67 -6.48 1.67
N ALA A 41 -13.73 -7.59 0.93
CA ALA A 41 -12.95 -8.78 1.27
C ALA A 41 -11.43 -8.53 1.23
N LEU A 42 -10.98 -7.71 0.28
CA LEU A 42 -9.56 -7.33 0.17
C LEU A 42 -9.15 -6.31 1.22
N ALA A 43 -10.08 -5.51 1.74
CA ALA A 43 -9.81 -4.63 2.88
C ALA A 43 -9.47 -5.45 4.15
N ILE A 44 -10.12 -6.59 4.36
CA ILE A 44 -9.78 -7.52 5.46
C ILE A 44 -8.38 -8.11 5.25
N VAL A 45 -8.07 -8.55 4.03
CA VAL A 45 -6.73 -9.04 3.68
C VAL A 45 -5.68 -7.95 3.93
N MET A 46 -5.96 -6.71 3.52
CA MET A 46 -5.08 -5.58 3.73
C MET A 46 -4.84 -5.29 5.21
N LEU A 47 -5.86 -5.46 6.06
CA LEU A 47 -5.72 -5.29 7.50
C LEU A 47 -4.72 -6.30 8.09
N LEU A 48 -4.79 -7.57 7.65
CA LEU A 48 -3.81 -8.59 8.05
C LEU A 48 -2.40 -8.26 7.55
N VAL A 49 -2.26 -7.82 6.30
CA VAL A 49 -0.95 -7.43 5.76
C VAL A 49 -0.38 -6.22 6.49
N MET A 50 -1.23 -5.25 6.80
CA MET A 50 -0.83 -4.06 7.55
C MET A 50 -0.35 -4.43 8.97
N LEU A 51 -0.95 -5.42 9.62
CA LEU A 51 -0.45 -5.95 10.90
C LEU A 51 0.94 -6.57 10.77
N VAL A 52 1.20 -7.32 9.69
CA VAL A 52 2.53 -7.88 9.42
C VAL A 52 3.57 -6.79 9.16
N ILE A 53 3.22 -5.78 8.36
CA ILE A 53 4.09 -4.63 8.08
C ILE A 53 4.38 -3.85 9.37
N ALA A 54 3.35 -3.58 10.17
CA ALA A 54 3.49 -2.88 11.45
C ALA A 54 4.36 -3.68 12.43
N GLY A 55 4.14 -5.00 12.55
CA GLY A 55 4.96 -5.88 13.37
C GLY A 55 6.43 -5.87 12.93
N GLY A 56 6.68 -5.96 11.63
CA GLY A 56 8.04 -5.84 11.08
C GLY A 56 8.68 -4.49 11.35
N ALA A 57 7.93 -3.40 11.22
CA ALA A 57 8.41 -2.05 11.52
C ALA A 57 8.73 -1.88 13.00
N VAL A 58 7.87 -2.38 13.91
CA VAL A 58 8.13 -2.36 15.36
C VAL A 58 9.42 -3.11 15.68
N VAL A 59 9.58 -4.33 15.17
CA VAL A 59 10.82 -5.11 15.38
C VAL A 59 12.03 -4.35 14.84
N GLY A 60 11.96 -3.80 13.63
CA GLY A 60 13.03 -3.00 13.05
C GLY A 60 13.39 -1.77 13.88
N LEU A 61 12.38 -1.04 14.39
CA LEU A 61 12.58 0.11 15.26
C LEU A 61 13.21 -0.29 16.59
N THR A 62 12.74 -1.38 17.23
CA THR A 62 13.34 -1.90 18.47
C THR A 62 14.81 -2.24 18.28
N VAL A 63 15.16 -2.93 17.19
CA VAL A 63 16.55 -3.25 16.85
C VAL A 63 17.36 -1.97 16.60
N SER A 64 16.80 -1.00 15.90
CA SER A 64 17.46 0.28 15.64
C SER A 64 17.76 1.05 16.93
N VAL A 65 16.81 1.12 17.86
CA VAL A 65 17.00 1.74 19.18
C VAL A 65 18.09 1.01 19.95
N TYR A 66 18.05 -0.33 19.97
CA TYR A 66 19.03 -1.14 20.68
C TYR A 66 20.47 -0.95 20.16
N LEU A 67 20.65 -0.83 18.84
CA LEU A 67 21.98 -0.74 18.22
C LEU A 67 22.56 0.68 18.17
N PHE A 68 21.70 1.70 18.01
CA PHE A 68 22.15 3.05 17.69
C PHE A 68 21.71 4.11 18.70
N ASP A 69 20.85 3.76 19.66
CA ASP A 69 20.28 4.68 20.65
C ASP A 69 19.70 5.96 19.98
N ALA A 70 19.67 7.09 20.69
CA ALA A 70 19.26 8.40 20.18
C ALA A 70 20.30 9.11 19.28
N SER A 71 21.25 8.36 18.70
CA SER A 71 22.23 8.94 17.78
C SER A 71 21.57 9.44 16.49
N MET A 72 22.22 10.38 15.79
CA MET A 72 21.75 10.87 14.49
C MET A 72 21.61 9.73 13.48
N THR A 73 22.52 8.76 13.50
CA THR A 73 22.43 7.54 12.68
C THR A 73 21.19 6.72 13.03
N GLY A 74 20.91 6.53 14.33
CA GLY A 74 19.70 5.84 14.81
C GLY A 74 18.43 6.51 14.30
N LEU A 75 18.33 7.83 14.40
CA LEU A 75 17.17 8.60 13.90
C LEU A 75 16.96 8.44 12.39
N ILE A 76 18.04 8.48 11.60
CA ILE A 76 17.97 8.27 10.14
C ILE A 76 17.47 6.86 9.82
N VAL A 77 17.98 5.84 10.52
CA VAL A 77 17.56 4.45 10.33
C VAL A 77 16.08 4.27 10.71
N MET A 78 15.64 4.83 11.83
CA MET A 78 14.23 4.79 12.24
C MET A 78 13.32 5.46 11.20
N LEU A 79 13.70 6.62 10.67
CA LEU A 79 12.95 7.29 9.61
C LEU A 79 12.89 6.45 8.33
N ALA A 80 13.99 5.80 7.97
CA ALA A 80 14.04 4.91 6.81
C ALA A 80 13.11 3.69 6.99
N ILE A 81 13.05 3.12 8.20
CA ILE A 81 12.14 2.00 8.51
C ILE A 81 10.68 2.42 8.38
N VAL A 82 10.29 3.55 8.99
CA VAL A 82 8.91 4.06 8.92
C VAL A 82 8.53 4.41 7.48
N THR A 83 9.42 5.10 6.77
CA THR A 83 9.20 5.46 5.36
C THR A 83 9.07 4.21 4.49
N GLY A 84 9.96 3.24 4.68
CA GLY A 84 9.92 1.96 3.97
C GLY A 84 8.62 1.19 4.22
N ALA A 85 8.18 1.12 5.47
CA ALA A 85 6.92 0.48 5.85
C ALA A 85 5.72 1.15 5.14
N LEU A 86 5.66 2.48 5.11
CA LEU A 86 4.62 3.23 4.39
C LEU A 86 4.63 2.97 2.89
N VAL A 87 5.81 2.96 2.27
CA VAL A 87 5.95 2.66 0.84
C VAL A 87 5.45 1.25 0.53
N VAL A 88 5.87 0.26 1.32
CA VAL A 88 5.40 -1.13 1.17
C VAL A 88 3.88 -1.21 1.35
N ASN A 89 3.32 -0.51 2.34
CA ASN A 89 1.88 -0.46 2.58
C ASN A 89 1.11 0.08 1.36
N GLY A 90 1.58 1.18 0.77
CA GLY A 90 0.99 1.77 -0.43
C GLY A 90 1.07 0.86 -1.65
N MET A 91 2.21 0.18 -1.84
CA MET A 91 2.39 -0.80 -2.92
C MET A 91 1.41 -1.97 -2.80
N VAL A 92 1.25 -2.51 -1.58
CA VAL A 92 0.29 -3.60 -1.32
C VAL A 92 -1.14 -3.12 -1.57
N ALA A 93 -1.52 -1.94 -1.07
CA ALA A 93 -2.87 -1.40 -1.26
C ALA A 93 -3.24 -1.28 -2.74
N VAL A 94 -2.34 -0.71 -3.56
CA VAL A 94 -2.55 -0.57 -5.01
C VAL A 94 -2.54 -1.95 -5.70
N GLY A 95 -1.67 -2.86 -5.27
CA GLY A 95 -1.63 -4.24 -5.77
C GLY A 95 -2.93 -5.00 -5.53
N LEU A 96 -3.48 -4.89 -4.32
CA LEU A 96 -4.78 -5.48 -3.97
C LEU A 96 -5.92 -4.81 -4.73
N ALA A 97 -5.90 -3.48 -4.87
CA ALA A 97 -6.91 -2.78 -5.67
C ALA A 97 -6.92 -3.28 -7.13
N ARG A 98 -5.73 -3.34 -7.76
CA ARG A 98 -5.55 -3.88 -9.10
C ARG A 98 -6.05 -5.32 -9.22
N TYR A 99 -5.69 -6.18 -8.28
CA TYR A 99 -6.17 -7.56 -8.25
C TYR A 99 -7.71 -7.63 -8.13
N GLY A 100 -8.29 -6.81 -7.26
CA GLY A 100 -9.74 -6.73 -7.03
C GLY A 100 -10.52 -6.34 -8.28
N TYR A 101 -10.06 -5.30 -8.99
CA TYR A 101 -10.71 -4.87 -10.24
C TYR A 101 -10.56 -5.90 -11.36
N ARG A 102 -9.38 -6.50 -11.53
CA ARG A 102 -9.18 -7.58 -12.53
C ARG A 102 -10.08 -8.78 -12.25
N ARG A 103 -10.26 -9.16 -10.98
CA ARG A 103 -11.18 -10.25 -10.59
C ARG A 103 -12.64 -9.92 -10.86
N ARG A 104 -13.00 -8.62 -10.87
CA ARG A 104 -14.33 -8.13 -11.26
C ARG A 104 -14.51 -7.99 -12.79
N GLY A 105 -13.56 -8.46 -13.59
CA GLY A 105 -13.66 -8.42 -15.05
C GLY A 105 -13.16 -7.12 -15.69
N TRP A 106 -12.56 -6.21 -14.93
CA TRP A 106 -11.99 -4.97 -15.49
C TRP A 106 -10.75 -5.29 -16.32
N HIS A 107 -10.63 -4.65 -17.48
CA HIS A 107 -9.48 -4.80 -18.36
C HIS A 107 -8.38 -3.80 -18.00
N GLU A 108 -7.16 -4.32 -17.85
CA GLU A 108 -5.99 -3.51 -17.51
C GLU A 108 -5.27 -3.10 -18.80
N GLN A 109 -5.21 -1.80 -19.07
CA GLN A 109 -4.30 -1.22 -20.05
C GLN A 109 -3.10 -0.62 -19.32
N ARG A 110 -1.89 -1.08 -19.67
CA ARG A 110 -0.65 -0.45 -19.20
C ARG A 110 -0.41 0.81 -20.03
N SER A 111 -0.39 1.97 -19.38
CA SER A 111 0.04 3.25 -19.97
C SER A 111 1.43 3.62 -19.52
#